data_AF-A0A2G5CG86-F1
#
_entry.id   AF-A0A2G5CG86-F1
#
_cell.length_a   1.000
_cell.length_b   1.000
_cell.length_c   1.000
_cell.angle_alpha   90.00
_cell.angle_beta   90.00
_cell.angle_gamma   90.00
#
_symmetry.space_group_name_H-M   'P 1'
#
loop_
_entity.id
_entity.type
_entity.pdbx_description
1 polymer ?
#
loop_
_entity_poly.entity_id
_entity_poly.type
_entity_poly.pdbx_seq_one_letter_code
_entity_poly.pdbx_strand_id
1 'polypeptide(L)'
;MQDSIGIPACFSSDKTMDESGAVTKSGQSVFMSIYRTKVAGQCRLITITWCKNVLLHGLTVSIEGLNGDNQYSCKIEMKPWYFWRKQGSKRFQLDRKIVEVFWDLKTAKFNGGTEPKSDYFVAVVCEEEVVLVLGDMKKDAYRRTKSRPALIEPILVSKKEHIFGKKNFFTKAKFNEKGRSHEISIECNTKMDRSTKSGNLGLHNNTTSFEPEMIIKIDGHLAIHVKHLQWKFRDEDEDEDEDVLIREEGK
;
A
#
# COMPACT_ATOMS: atom_id res chain seq x y z
N MET A 1 -24.25 2.87 -4.99
CA MET A 1 -23.34 2.23 -5.95
C MET A 1 -21.97 2.42 -5.35
N GLN A 2 -21.46 1.38 -4.71
CA GLN A 2 -20.23 1.41 -3.91
C GLN A 2 -19.17 0.69 -4.73
N ASP A 3 -18.16 1.43 -5.20
CA ASP A 3 -17.12 0.88 -6.08
C ASP A 3 -16.22 -0.07 -5.28
N SER A 4 -16.20 -1.34 -5.68
CA SER A 4 -15.31 -2.36 -5.14
C SER A 4 -13.87 -2.09 -5.58
N ILE A 5 -13.02 -1.67 -4.64
CA ILE A 5 -11.61 -1.39 -4.91
C ILE A 5 -10.84 -2.71 -4.94
N GLY A 6 -10.84 -3.37 -6.10
CA GLY A 6 -9.99 -4.53 -6.38
C GLY A 6 -8.51 -4.20 -6.20
N ILE A 7 -7.73 -5.15 -5.66
CA ILE A 7 -6.29 -4.98 -5.48
C ILE A 7 -5.63 -4.90 -6.88
N PRO A 8 -5.01 -3.77 -7.26
CA PRO A 8 -4.44 -3.63 -8.59
C PRO A 8 -3.22 -4.54 -8.74
N ALA A 9 -3.22 -5.36 -9.79
CA ALA A 9 -2.10 -6.23 -10.12
C ALA A 9 -0.92 -5.40 -10.67
N CYS A 10 0.03 -5.08 -9.79
CA CYS A 10 1.21 -4.28 -10.13
C CYS A 10 2.22 -5.01 -11.05
N PHE A 11 2.00 -6.30 -11.34
CA PHE A 11 2.90 -7.14 -12.15
C PHE A 11 2.18 -7.96 -13.24
N SER A 12 0.91 -7.68 -13.55
CA SER A 12 0.25 -8.39 -14.65
C SER A 12 0.79 -7.91 -15.99
N SER A 13 1.41 -8.82 -16.72
CA SER A 13 1.73 -8.66 -18.14
C SER A 13 0.43 -8.76 -18.93
N ASP A 14 0.18 -7.83 -19.86
CA ASP A 14 -0.96 -7.87 -20.76
C ASP A 14 -0.96 -9.17 -21.57
N LYS A 15 -1.81 -10.13 -21.18
CA LYS A 15 -2.34 -11.17 -22.04
C LYS A 15 -3.79 -11.41 -21.65
N THR A 16 -4.64 -11.28 -22.66
CA THR A 16 -6.08 -11.50 -22.67
C THR A 16 -6.51 -12.88 -22.14
N MET A 17 -7.72 -12.89 -21.60
CA MET A 17 -8.63 -14.01 -21.27
C MET A 17 -8.52 -14.58 -19.85
N ASP A 18 -9.63 -14.37 -19.12
CA ASP A 18 -10.17 -15.05 -17.94
C ASP A 18 -9.22 -15.68 -16.91
N GLU A 19 -9.21 -15.13 -15.71
CA GLU A 19 -9.79 -15.80 -14.55
C GLU A 19 -9.94 -14.82 -13.36
N SER A 20 -11.16 -14.79 -12.83
CA SER A 20 -11.51 -14.18 -11.55
C SER A 20 -10.73 -14.85 -10.42
N GLY A 21 -10.25 -14.05 -9.48
CA GLY A 21 -9.50 -14.50 -8.32
C GLY A 21 -8.23 -13.69 -8.15
N ALA A 22 -8.31 -12.61 -7.38
CA ALA A 22 -7.13 -11.94 -6.83
C ALA A 22 -6.47 -12.84 -5.76
N VAL A 23 -6.04 -14.05 -6.15
CA VAL A 23 -5.08 -14.84 -5.40
C VAL A 23 -3.78 -14.05 -5.46
N THR A 24 -3.51 -13.28 -4.41
CA THR A 24 -2.21 -12.66 -4.20
C THR A 24 -1.16 -13.75 -4.35
N LYS A 25 -0.39 -13.72 -5.44
CA LYS A 25 0.71 -14.68 -5.66
C LYS A 25 1.61 -14.65 -4.41
N SER A 26 1.72 -15.78 -3.74
CA SER A 26 2.46 -15.94 -2.48
C SER A 26 3.84 -15.25 -2.56
N GLY A 27 4.19 -14.39 -1.60
CA GLY A 27 5.50 -13.72 -1.54
C GLY A 27 5.56 -12.27 -2.03
N GLN A 28 4.44 -11.63 -2.38
CA GLN A 28 4.41 -10.22 -2.79
C GLN A 28 3.98 -9.30 -1.63
N SER A 29 4.77 -8.24 -1.39
CA SER A 29 4.38 -7.14 -0.50
C SER A 29 3.95 -5.94 -1.32
N VAL A 30 2.87 -5.29 -0.91
CA VAL A 30 2.30 -4.11 -1.57
C VAL A 30 2.10 -3.01 -0.54
N PHE A 31 2.47 -1.79 -0.90
CA PHE A 31 2.17 -0.59 -0.15
C PHE A 31 1.39 0.35 -1.06
N MET A 32 0.24 0.82 -0.60
CA MET A 32 -0.64 1.71 -1.34
C MET A 32 -0.89 2.98 -0.54
N SER A 33 -0.82 4.13 -1.19
CA SER A 33 -1.25 5.41 -0.65
C SER A 33 -2.20 6.10 -1.62
N ILE A 34 -3.31 6.61 -1.09
CA ILE A 34 -4.35 7.28 -1.86
C ILE A 34 -4.36 8.74 -1.47
N TYR A 35 -4.17 9.61 -2.45
CA TYR A 35 -4.19 11.06 -2.30
C TYR A 35 -5.40 11.65 -3.02
N ARG A 36 -6.05 12.62 -2.40
CA ARG A 36 -7.08 13.43 -3.03
C ARG A 36 -6.50 14.80 -3.37
N THR A 37 -6.60 15.20 -4.63
CA THR A 37 -6.13 16.51 -5.10
C THR A 37 -6.92 16.99 -6.31
N LYS A 38 -6.68 18.22 -6.76
CA LYS A 38 -7.27 18.74 -7.98
C LYS A 38 -6.40 18.37 -9.18
N VAL A 39 -6.95 17.64 -10.14
CA VAL A 39 -6.29 17.24 -11.39
C VAL A 39 -7.25 17.52 -12.54
N ALA A 40 -6.78 18.21 -13.59
CA ALA A 40 -7.60 18.55 -14.76
C ALA A 40 -8.92 19.26 -14.38
N GLY A 41 -8.85 20.20 -13.42
CA GLY A 41 -10.02 20.94 -12.94
C GLY A 41 -10.94 20.21 -11.96
N GLN A 42 -10.75 18.90 -11.72
CA GLN A 42 -11.65 18.06 -10.91
C GLN A 42 -10.95 17.53 -9.65
N CYS A 43 -11.71 17.29 -8.58
CA CYS A 43 -11.19 16.62 -7.40
C CYS A 43 -11.15 15.11 -7.66
N ARG A 44 -9.95 14.51 -7.64
CA ARG A 44 -9.74 13.10 -8.01
C ARG A 44 -8.84 12.40 -7.01
N LEU A 45 -8.96 11.07 -6.98
CA LEU A 45 -8.03 10.21 -6.27
C LEU A 45 -6.84 9.83 -7.16
N ILE A 46 -5.64 10.02 -6.61
CA ILE A 46 -4.38 9.50 -7.14
C ILE A 46 -3.95 8.35 -6.21
N THR A 47 -3.87 7.14 -6.76
CA THR A 47 -3.39 5.97 -6.04
C THR A 47 -1.96 5.67 -6.43
N ILE A 48 -1.10 5.57 -5.42
CA ILE A 48 0.31 5.25 -5.55
C ILE A 48 0.53 3.87 -4.95
N THR A 49 0.93 2.92 -5.79
CA THR A 49 1.13 1.54 -5.37
C THR A 49 2.57 1.13 -5.60
N TRP A 50 3.28 0.90 -4.50
CA TRP A 50 4.57 0.25 -4.48
C TRP A 50 4.37 -1.25 -4.33
N CYS A 51 5.09 -2.02 -5.12
CA CYS A 51 5.06 -3.48 -5.04
C CYS A 51 6.48 -4.02 -4.94
N LYS A 52 6.64 -5.10 -4.20
CA LYS A 52 7.90 -5.78 -3.98
C LYS A 52 7.68 -7.28 -4.03
N ASN A 53 8.49 -7.95 -4.82
CA ASN A 53 8.68 -9.40 -4.76
C ASN A 53 10.16 -9.72 -4.53
N VAL A 54 10.54 -11.00 -4.56
CA VAL A 54 11.93 -11.44 -4.29
C VAL A 54 12.96 -10.77 -5.22
N LEU A 55 12.57 -10.46 -6.45
CA LEU A 55 13.50 -10.02 -7.50
C LEU A 55 13.31 -8.56 -7.91
N LEU A 56 12.15 -7.95 -7.64
CA LEU A 56 11.70 -6.71 -8.27
C LEU A 56 11.03 -5.78 -7.26
N HIS A 57 11.23 -4.49 -7.51
CA HIS A 57 10.33 -3.45 -7.03
C HIS A 57 9.56 -2.87 -8.23
N GLY A 58 8.35 -2.41 -7.98
CA GLY A 58 7.56 -1.69 -8.96
C GLY A 58 6.80 -0.55 -8.32
N LEU A 59 6.42 0.40 -9.18
CA LEU A 59 5.63 1.56 -8.85
C LEU A 59 4.49 1.66 -9.86
N THR A 60 3.28 1.81 -9.38
CA THR A 60 2.12 2.18 -10.20
C THR A 60 1.55 3.49 -9.68
N VAL A 61 1.28 4.42 -10.59
CA VAL A 61 0.53 5.64 -10.32
C VAL A 61 -0.76 5.54 -11.09
N SER A 62 -1.90 5.49 -10.42
CA SER A 62 -3.21 5.52 -11.07
C SER A 62 -4.03 6.73 -10.64
N ILE A 63 -4.88 7.20 -11.55
CA ILE A 63 -5.78 8.34 -11.34
C ILE A 63 -7.18 7.91 -11.74
N GLU A 64 -8.13 8.23 -10.87
CA GLU A 64 -9.55 7.99 -11.08
C GLU A 64 -10.11 8.86 -12.23
N GLY A 65 -10.91 8.25 -13.09
CA GLY A 65 -11.66 8.92 -14.17
C GLY A 65 -12.93 9.60 -13.64
N LEU A 66 -13.64 10.30 -14.53
CA LEU A 66 -14.81 11.11 -14.16
C LEU A 66 -15.99 10.33 -13.55
N ASN A 67 -16.11 9.03 -13.82
CA ASN A 67 -17.27 8.22 -13.46
C ASN A 67 -16.92 7.03 -12.54
N GLY A 68 -15.73 7.00 -11.92
CA GLY A 68 -15.28 5.85 -11.11
C GLY A 68 -14.86 4.61 -11.93
N ASP A 69 -15.51 4.36 -13.07
CA ASP A 69 -15.30 3.16 -13.90
C ASP A 69 -13.96 3.11 -14.65
N ASN A 70 -13.38 4.28 -14.96
CA ASN A 70 -12.17 4.38 -15.78
C ASN A 70 -10.96 4.71 -14.92
N GLN A 71 -10.03 3.77 -14.76
CA GLN A 71 -8.77 4.02 -14.07
C GLN A 71 -7.62 4.21 -15.08
N TYR A 72 -6.97 5.37 -15.04
CA TYR A 72 -5.82 5.66 -15.88
C TYR A 72 -4.54 5.39 -15.09
N SER A 73 -3.65 4.53 -15.60
CA SER A 73 -2.47 4.11 -14.84
C SER A 73 -1.15 4.21 -15.60
N CYS A 74 -0.10 4.54 -14.85
CA CYS A 74 1.29 4.55 -15.24
C CYS A 74 2.04 3.52 -14.39
N LYS A 75 2.40 2.38 -15.00
CA LYS A 75 3.21 1.32 -14.37
C LYS A 75 4.69 1.49 -14.71
N ILE A 76 5.54 1.33 -13.69
CA ILE A 76 7.00 1.44 -13.73
C ILE A 76 7.59 0.21 -13.04
N GLU A 77 8.23 -0.66 -13.81
CA GLU A 77 8.91 -1.84 -13.27
C GLU A 77 10.42 -1.58 -13.12
N MET A 78 10.95 -1.82 -11.92
CA MET A 78 12.37 -1.66 -11.60
C MET A 78 13.04 -3.04 -11.55
N LYS A 79 13.59 -3.44 -12.70
CA LYS A 79 14.37 -4.68 -12.81
C LYS A 79 15.84 -4.42 -12.40
N PRO A 80 16.49 -5.31 -11.61
CA PRO A 80 17.85 -5.07 -11.11
C PRO A 80 18.90 -4.88 -12.22
N TRP A 81 18.69 -5.48 -13.41
CA TRP A 81 19.57 -5.34 -14.56
C TRP A 81 19.29 -4.11 -15.46
N TYR A 82 18.20 -3.37 -15.21
CA TYR A 82 17.80 -2.21 -16.03
C TYR A 82 17.85 -0.91 -15.22
N PHE A 83 19.06 -0.50 -14.82
CA PHE A 83 19.30 0.72 -14.04
C PHE A 83 18.72 1.98 -14.70
N TRP A 84 18.60 2.01 -16.03
CA TRP A 84 18.07 3.14 -16.81
C TRP A 84 16.59 3.46 -16.51
N ARG A 85 15.79 2.48 -16.06
CA ARG A 85 14.37 2.69 -15.75
C ARG A 85 14.13 3.29 -14.36
N LYS A 86 15.17 3.42 -13.54
CA LYS A 86 15.05 4.00 -12.18
C LYS A 86 14.83 5.51 -12.21
N GLN A 87 14.97 6.17 -13.36
CA GLN A 87 14.70 7.59 -13.51
C GLN A 87 14.03 7.83 -14.87
N GLY A 88 12.99 8.65 -14.93
CA GLY A 88 12.28 8.88 -16.19
C GLY A 88 11.04 9.74 -16.06
N SER A 89 10.28 9.80 -17.16
CA SER A 89 8.91 10.28 -17.17
C SER A 89 8.05 9.42 -18.09
N LYS A 90 6.73 9.41 -17.85
CA LYS A 90 5.74 8.76 -18.69
C LYS A 90 4.48 9.60 -18.71
N ARG A 91 3.92 9.82 -19.89
CA ARG A 91 2.67 10.56 -20.08
C ARG A 91 1.53 9.64 -20.46
N PHE A 92 0.33 10.00 -20.04
CA PHE A 92 -0.92 9.38 -20.47
C PHE A 92 -2.03 10.44 -20.56
N GLN A 93 -3.11 10.10 -21.27
CA GLN A 93 -4.25 11.00 -21.44
C GLN A 93 -5.30 10.69 -20.37
N LEU A 94 -5.71 11.71 -19.63
CA LEU A 94 -6.77 11.70 -18.62
C LEU A 94 -7.84 12.70 -19.08
N ASP A 95 -9.00 12.21 -19.54
CA ASP A 95 -10.12 13.05 -20.00
C ASP A 95 -9.70 14.21 -20.91
N ARG A 96 -8.95 13.88 -21.97
CA ARG A 96 -8.38 14.81 -22.96
C ARG A 96 -7.26 15.73 -22.45
N LYS A 97 -6.90 15.68 -21.17
CA LYS A 97 -5.72 16.35 -20.61
C LYS A 97 -4.53 15.41 -20.58
N ILE A 98 -3.33 15.97 -20.70
CA ILE A 98 -2.10 15.20 -20.58
C ILE A 98 -1.69 15.22 -19.11
N VAL A 99 -1.48 14.04 -18.55
CA VAL A 99 -0.84 13.85 -17.25
C VAL A 99 0.54 13.27 -17.49
N GLU A 100 1.55 13.82 -16.84
CA GLU A 100 2.92 13.32 -16.90
C GLU A 100 3.42 12.95 -15.50
N VAL A 101 3.90 11.71 -15.37
CA VAL A 101 4.49 11.19 -14.15
C VAL A 101 6.00 11.21 -14.32
N PHE A 102 6.70 11.86 -13.40
CA PHE A 102 8.16 11.91 -13.33
C PHE A 102 8.64 11.13 -12.12
N TRP A 103 9.78 10.45 -12.26
CA TRP A 103 10.40 9.76 -11.13
C TRP A 103 11.93 9.83 -11.18
N ASP A 104 12.51 9.83 -9.99
CA ASP A 104 13.91 9.49 -9.75
C ASP A 104 14.02 8.60 -8.52
N LEU A 105 14.42 7.36 -8.77
CA LEU A 105 14.53 6.30 -7.79
C LEU A 105 15.94 5.65 -7.86
N LYS A 106 16.92 6.32 -8.47
CA LYS A 106 18.28 5.75 -8.63
C LYS A 106 18.94 5.44 -7.30
N THR A 107 18.79 6.36 -6.35
CA THR A 107 19.40 6.35 -5.02
C THR A 107 18.43 5.96 -3.92
N ALA A 108 17.19 5.59 -4.29
CA ALA A 108 16.11 5.33 -3.35
C ALA A 108 16.47 4.25 -2.32
N LYS A 109 16.32 4.56 -1.03
CA LYS A 109 16.63 3.65 0.08
C LYS A 109 15.37 2.97 0.61
N PHE A 110 15.22 1.67 0.36
CA PHE A 110 14.04 0.90 0.78
C PHE A 110 14.16 0.33 2.20
N ASN A 111 15.37 0.10 2.72
CA ASN A 111 15.62 -0.46 4.06
C ASN A 111 14.77 -1.71 4.38
N GLY A 112 14.66 -2.62 3.41
CA GLY A 112 13.85 -3.84 3.53
C GLY A 112 12.34 -3.65 3.38
N GLY A 113 11.84 -2.41 3.28
CA GLY A 113 10.44 -2.07 3.00
C GLY A 113 10.03 -2.27 1.53
N THR A 114 8.74 -2.06 1.27
CA THR A 114 8.14 -2.05 -0.07
C THR A 114 8.21 -0.65 -0.68
N GLU A 115 7.90 0.39 0.09
CA GLU A 115 8.10 1.79 -0.30
C GLU A 115 9.52 2.29 0.06
N PRO A 116 10.08 3.25 -0.70
CA PRO A 116 11.34 3.88 -0.34
C PRO A 116 11.16 4.89 0.80
N LYS A 117 12.17 4.97 1.69
CA LYS A 117 12.20 5.84 2.86
C LYS A 117 12.90 7.18 2.62
N SER A 118 13.87 7.24 1.70
CA SER A 118 14.64 8.45 1.40
C SER A 118 15.30 8.38 0.01
N ASP A 119 15.88 9.51 -0.40
CA ASP A 119 16.67 9.71 -1.61
C ASP A 119 15.92 9.40 -2.90
N TYR A 120 14.67 9.85 -2.97
CA TYR A 120 13.82 9.65 -4.15
C TYR A 120 12.81 10.78 -4.38
N PHE A 121 12.24 10.82 -5.58
CA PHE A 121 10.96 11.48 -5.81
C PHE A 121 10.07 10.77 -6.83
N VAL A 122 8.76 10.97 -6.68
CA VAL A 122 7.73 10.73 -7.71
C VAL A 122 6.89 11.98 -7.80
N ALA A 123 6.69 12.52 -9.00
CA ALA A 123 5.89 13.73 -9.22
C ALA A 123 4.83 13.48 -10.28
N VAL A 124 3.62 13.96 -10.03
CA VAL A 124 2.52 13.95 -11.00
C VAL A 124 2.26 15.38 -11.44
N VAL A 125 2.26 15.60 -12.75
CA VAL A 125 2.08 16.91 -13.37
C VAL A 125 0.85 16.88 -14.27
N CYS A 126 0.03 17.92 -14.16
CA CYS A 126 -1.11 18.15 -15.05
C CYS A 126 -1.24 19.66 -15.27
N GLU A 127 -1.45 20.10 -16.52
CA GLU A 127 -1.64 21.53 -16.85
C GLU A 127 -0.53 22.45 -16.31
N GLU A 128 0.74 22.02 -16.44
CA GLU A 128 1.93 22.75 -15.98
C GLU A 128 2.02 22.98 -14.45
N GLU A 129 1.17 22.29 -13.69
CA GLU A 129 1.18 22.25 -12.24
C GLU A 129 1.61 20.88 -11.73
N VAL A 130 2.47 20.87 -10.70
CA VAL A 130 2.79 19.67 -9.94
C VAL A 130 1.71 19.46 -8.89
N VAL A 131 0.84 18.46 -9.13
CA VAL A 131 -0.34 18.17 -8.29
C VAL A 131 -0.03 17.21 -7.14
N LEU A 132 1.07 16.45 -7.23
CA LEU A 132 1.55 15.55 -6.19
C LEU A 132 3.07 15.41 -6.28
N VAL A 133 3.77 15.50 -5.15
CA VAL A 133 5.18 15.13 -5.01
C VAL A 133 5.34 14.20 -3.81
N LEU A 134 5.94 13.03 -4.06
CA LEU A 134 6.38 12.08 -3.03
C LEU A 134 7.90 12.07 -2.93
N GLY A 135 8.39 11.66 -1.76
CA GLY A 135 9.82 11.60 -1.45
C GLY A 135 10.40 12.90 -0.90
N ASP A 136 11.67 12.84 -0.52
CA ASP A 136 12.45 13.91 0.09
C ASP A 136 13.16 14.81 -0.94
N MET A 137 13.35 14.33 -2.18
CA MET A 137 13.98 15.07 -3.28
C MET A 137 13.03 16.07 -3.97
N LYS A 138 12.27 16.85 -3.19
CA LYS A 138 11.25 17.78 -3.72
C LYS A 138 11.86 18.83 -4.65
N LYS A 139 13.03 19.38 -4.32
CA LYS A 139 13.72 20.38 -5.15
C LYS A 139 14.07 19.84 -6.54
N ASP A 140 14.53 18.59 -6.59
CA ASP A 140 14.86 17.90 -7.84
C ASP A 140 13.61 17.62 -8.68
N ALA A 141 12.50 17.26 -8.03
CA ALA A 141 11.20 17.09 -8.69
C ALA A 141 10.77 18.36 -9.43
N TYR A 142 10.77 19.52 -8.76
CA TYR A 142 10.40 20.80 -9.37
C TYR A 142 11.39 21.24 -10.46
N ARG A 143 12.70 21.09 -10.23
CA ARG A 143 13.72 21.40 -11.24
C ARG A 143 13.52 20.58 -12.51
N ARG A 144 13.12 19.32 -12.38
CA ARG A 144 13.00 18.41 -13.52
C ARG A 144 11.69 18.54 -14.28
N THR A 145 10.59 18.77 -13.57
CA THR A 145 9.27 18.99 -14.17
C THR A 145 9.16 20.37 -14.82
N LYS A 146 9.98 21.34 -14.39
CA LYS A 146 9.90 22.76 -14.81
C LYS A 146 8.48 23.34 -14.62
N SER A 147 7.73 22.77 -13.69
CA SER A 147 6.32 23.08 -13.42
C SER A 147 6.23 23.70 -12.04
N ARG A 148 5.24 24.57 -11.83
CA ARG A 148 5.01 25.20 -10.52
C ARG A 148 4.22 24.27 -9.60
N PRO A 149 4.28 24.43 -8.27
CA PRO A 149 3.36 23.75 -7.37
C PRO A 149 1.90 24.10 -7.71
N ALA A 150 1.00 23.12 -7.58
CA ALA A 150 -0.43 23.38 -7.60
C ALA A 150 -0.83 24.26 -6.40
N LEU A 151 -1.91 25.04 -6.56
CA LEU A 151 -2.44 25.90 -5.49
C LEU A 151 -3.10 25.09 -4.35
N ILE A 152 -3.54 23.88 -4.66
CA ILE A 152 -4.20 22.98 -3.71
C ILE A 152 -3.20 21.89 -3.35
N GLU A 153 -2.90 21.78 -2.06
CA GLU A 153 -2.06 20.69 -1.57
C GLU A 153 -2.81 19.35 -1.60
N PRO A 154 -2.14 18.26 -2.04
CA PRO A 154 -2.74 16.94 -2.03
C PRO A 154 -2.95 16.44 -0.61
N ILE A 155 -4.14 15.90 -0.33
CA ILE A 155 -4.51 15.34 0.97
C ILE A 155 -4.33 13.82 0.93
N LEU A 156 -3.52 13.27 1.82
CA LEU A 156 -3.45 11.81 2.00
C LEU A 156 -4.74 11.33 2.65
N VAL A 157 -5.49 10.47 1.94
CA VAL A 157 -6.78 9.92 2.39
C VAL A 157 -6.60 8.58 3.08
N SER A 158 -5.78 7.69 2.50
CA SER A 158 -5.63 6.33 3.00
C SER A 158 -4.24 5.77 2.70
N LYS A 159 -3.82 4.84 3.55
CA LYS A 159 -2.65 3.98 3.36
C LYS A 159 -3.05 2.53 3.62
N LYS A 160 -2.68 1.63 2.72
CA LYS A 160 -2.93 0.19 2.82
C LYS A 160 -1.64 -0.57 2.59
N GLU A 161 -1.25 -1.43 3.53
CA GLU A 161 -0.11 -2.34 3.38
C GLU A 161 -0.60 -3.78 3.33
N HIS A 162 -0.17 -4.50 2.29
CA HIS A 162 -0.25 -5.96 2.25
C HIS A 162 1.16 -6.50 2.41
N ILE A 163 1.42 -7.24 3.49
CA ILE A 163 2.77 -7.66 3.82
C ILE A 163 2.80 -9.17 4.02
N PHE A 164 3.72 -9.81 3.31
CA PHE A 164 3.95 -11.24 3.42
C PHE A 164 5.09 -11.53 4.40
N GLY A 165 4.88 -12.47 5.33
CA GLY A 165 5.94 -13.07 6.16
C GLY A 165 6.51 -12.20 7.30
N LYS A 166 6.00 -10.99 7.53
CA LYS A 166 6.35 -10.20 8.73
C LYS A 166 5.37 -10.49 9.86
N LYS A 167 5.90 -10.61 11.07
CA LYS A 167 5.13 -10.77 12.31
C LYS A 167 4.90 -9.45 13.04
N ASN A 168 5.80 -8.49 12.88
CA ASN A 168 5.73 -7.19 13.55
C ASN A 168 5.62 -6.06 12.52
N PHE A 169 4.70 -5.15 12.79
CA PHE A 169 4.39 -3.98 11.99
C PHE A 169 4.48 -2.74 12.85
N PHE A 170 4.93 -1.65 12.25
CA PHE A 170 5.08 -0.37 12.92
C PHE A 170 4.62 0.71 11.94
N THR A 171 3.70 1.55 12.39
CA THR A 171 3.27 2.74 11.67
C THR A 171 3.20 3.93 12.61
N LYS A 172 3.15 5.12 12.04
CA LYS A 172 2.97 6.36 12.80
C LYS A 172 1.73 7.07 12.31
N ALA A 173 0.85 7.42 13.23
CA ALA A 173 -0.40 8.10 12.92
C ALA A 173 -0.63 9.27 13.88
N LYS A 174 -1.35 10.29 13.41
CA LYS A 174 -1.90 11.34 14.26
C LYS A 174 -3.40 11.10 14.38
N PHE A 175 -3.91 11.11 15.60
CA PHE A 175 -5.36 10.95 15.83
C PHE A 175 -6.13 12.27 15.70
N ASN A 176 -5.42 13.40 15.68
CA ASN A 176 -5.95 14.73 15.44
C ASN A 176 -4.92 15.58 14.66
N GLU A 177 -5.38 16.56 13.87
CA GLU A 177 -4.50 17.36 13.01
C GLU A 177 -3.40 18.11 13.80
N LYS A 178 -3.77 18.63 14.98
CA LYS A 178 -2.91 19.45 15.83
C LYS A 178 -2.09 18.66 16.84
N GLY A 179 -2.31 17.36 17.01
CA GLY A 179 -1.58 16.59 18.01
C GLY A 179 -0.32 15.94 17.50
N ARG A 180 0.29 15.21 18.43
CA ARG A 180 1.55 14.51 18.19
C ARG A 180 1.33 13.25 17.35
N SER A 181 2.39 12.82 16.69
CA SER A 181 2.42 11.53 16.03
C SER A 181 2.59 10.44 17.09
N HIS A 182 1.73 9.43 17.05
CA HIS A 182 1.81 8.23 17.88
C HIS A 182 2.39 7.08 17.07
N GLU A 183 3.19 6.24 17.71
CA GLU A 183 3.65 4.98 17.14
C GLU A 183 2.61 3.89 17.39
N ILE A 184 2.20 3.19 16.35
CA ILE A 184 1.29 2.04 16.45
C ILE A 184 2.07 0.83 16.00
N SER A 185 2.15 -0.20 16.84
CA SER A 185 2.72 -1.50 16.45
C SER A 185 1.68 -2.60 16.46
N ILE A 186 1.76 -3.51 15.49
CA ILE A 186 0.93 -4.69 15.37
C ILE A 186 1.85 -5.90 15.37
N GLU A 187 1.66 -6.83 16.30
CA GLU A 187 2.44 -8.05 16.46
C GLU A 187 1.52 -9.24 16.31
N CYS A 188 1.77 -10.06 15.28
CA CYS A 188 1.07 -11.30 14.99
C CYS A 188 1.96 -12.47 15.41
N ASN A 189 1.61 -13.09 16.53
CA ASN A 189 2.33 -14.23 17.07
C ASN A 189 1.64 -15.52 16.66
N THR A 190 2.45 -16.54 16.39
CA THR A 190 2.01 -17.92 16.29
C THR A 190 2.87 -18.68 17.27
N LYS A 191 2.30 -19.06 18.42
CA LYS A 191 3.00 -19.94 19.35
C LYS A 191 3.10 -21.30 18.70
N MET A 192 4.31 -21.70 18.30
CA MET A 192 4.59 -23.12 18.07
C MET A 192 4.96 -23.70 19.42
N ASP A 193 4.15 -24.63 19.92
CA ASP A 193 4.50 -25.34 21.14
C ASP A 193 5.77 -26.16 20.87
N ARG A 194 6.90 -25.75 21.46
CA ARG A 194 8.20 -26.45 21.33
C ARG A 194 8.30 -27.63 22.32
N SER A 195 7.18 -28.27 22.65
CA SER A 195 7.11 -29.39 23.59
C SER A 195 7.35 -30.75 22.93
N THR A 196 8.31 -30.87 22.00
CA THR A 196 8.83 -32.18 21.57
C THR A 196 10.31 -32.09 21.21
N LYS A 197 11.13 -31.70 22.20
CA LYS A 197 12.46 -32.30 22.34
C LYS A 197 12.37 -33.43 23.36
N SER A 198 12.06 -34.64 22.91
CA SER A 198 12.59 -35.93 23.41
C SER A 198 11.75 -37.05 22.79
N GLY A 199 12.44 -38.09 22.31
CA GLY A 199 11.88 -39.12 21.46
C GLY A 199 10.79 -39.98 22.09
N ASN A 200 9.84 -40.40 21.27
CA ASN A 200 9.60 -41.81 20.98
C ASN A 200 8.52 -41.94 19.90
N LEU A 201 8.69 -42.97 19.07
CA LEU A 201 7.75 -43.42 18.06
C LEU A 201 6.43 -43.80 18.75
N GLY A 202 5.36 -43.04 18.52
CA GLY A 202 4.05 -43.29 19.12
C GLY A 202 2.94 -42.62 18.32
N LEU A 203 2.15 -43.46 17.66
CA LEU A 203 0.95 -43.14 16.89
C LEU A 203 -0.11 -42.49 17.79
N HIS A 204 -0.24 -41.15 17.74
CA HIS A 204 -1.46 -40.46 18.16
C HIS A 204 -1.60 -39.13 17.42
N ASN A 205 -2.79 -38.88 16.88
CA ASN A 205 -3.14 -37.68 16.12
C ASN A 205 -3.11 -36.44 17.03
N ASN A 206 -1.93 -35.88 17.26
CA ASN A 206 -1.79 -34.61 17.98
C ASN A 206 -1.81 -33.48 16.94
N THR A 207 -3.00 -32.94 16.68
CA THR A 207 -3.15 -31.66 15.99
C THR A 207 -2.42 -30.61 16.82
N THR A 208 -1.23 -30.20 16.39
CA THR A 208 -0.52 -29.06 16.95
C THR A 208 -1.46 -27.86 16.99
N SER A 209 -1.85 -27.47 18.20
CA SER A 209 -2.69 -26.30 18.44
C SER A 209 -1.88 -25.06 18.08
N PHE A 210 -2.13 -24.51 16.89
CA PHE A 210 -1.66 -23.20 16.50
C PHE A 210 -2.66 -22.19 17.07
N GLU A 211 -2.27 -21.49 18.13
CA GLU A 211 -3.04 -20.35 18.64
C GLU A 211 -2.39 -19.06 18.14
N PRO A 212 -2.82 -18.55 16.95
CA PRO A 212 -2.41 -17.23 16.53
C PRO A 212 -2.94 -16.17 17.51
N GLU A 213 -2.13 -15.17 17.80
CA GLU A 213 -2.49 -14.02 18.61
C GLU A 213 -2.14 -12.74 17.85
N MET A 214 -2.94 -11.68 18.03
CA MET A 214 -2.60 -10.34 17.53
C MET A 214 -2.55 -9.36 18.70
N ILE A 215 -1.48 -8.57 18.75
CA ILE A 215 -1.25 -7.54 19.76
C ILE A 215 -1.10 -6.21 19.03
N ILE A 216 -1.88 -5.20 19.43
CA ILE A 216 -1.74 -3.83 18.96
C ILE A 216 -1.29 -2.97 20.13
N LYS A 217 -0.21 -2.20 19.94
CA LYS A 217 0.32 -1.26 20.93
C LYS A 217 0.32 0.16 20.37
N ILE A 218 0.06 1.15 21.21
CA ILE A 218 0.16 2.58 20.90
C ILE A 218 1.20 3.19 21.83
N ASP A 219 2.22 3.85 21.27
CA ASP A 219 3.38 4.40 21.97
C ASP A 219 4.06 3.37 22.90
N GLY A 220 4.08 2.10 22.48
CA GLY A 220 4.62 0.97 23.25
C GLY A 220 3.67 0.40 24.31
N HIS A 221 2.54 1.05 24.59
CA HIS A 221 1.52 0.58 25.53
C HIS A 221 0.53 -0.35 24.85
N LEU A 222 0.17 -1.47 25.50
CA LEU A 222 -0.82 -2.42 24.98
C LEU A 222 -2.19 -1.74 24.84
N ALA A 223 -2.73 -1.74 23.62
CA ALA A 223 -4.06 -1.22 23.32
C ALA A 223 -5.07 -2.36 23.09
N ILE A 224 -4.71 -3.35 22.27
CA ILE A 224 -5.58 -4.49 21.94
C ILE A 224 -4.77 -5.78 22.01
N HIS A 225 -5.34 -6.84 22.61
CA HIS A 225 -4.80 -8.20 22.58
C HIS A 225 -5.90 -9.18 22.19
N VAL A 226 -5.82 -9.70 20.97
CA VAL A 226 -6.71 -10.76 20.49
C VAL A 226 -6.00 -12.10 20.67
N LYS A 227 -6.54 -12.93 21.57
CA LYS A 227 -6.10 -14.31 21.79
C LYS A 227 -6.94 -15.27 20.95
N HIS A 228 -6.34 -16.35 20.47
CA HIS A 228 -7.01 -17.37 19.65
C HIS A 228 -7.63 -16.80 18.36
N LEU A 229 -6.83 -16.05 17.61
CA LEU A 229 -7.24 -15.33 16.42
C LEU A 229 -7.68 -16.28 15.30
N GLN A 230 -8.98 -16.58 15.23
CA GLN A 230 -9.56 -17.32 14.11
C GLN A 230 -9.85 -16.36 12.96
N TRP A 231 -8.99 -16.37 11.94
CA TRP A 231 -9.25 -15.63 10.72
C TRP A 231 -10.35 -16.34 9.92
N LYS A 232 -11.56 -15.78 9.91
CA LYS A 232 -12.55 -16.07 8.88
C LYS A 232 -12.41 -14.96 7.83
N PHE A 233 -11.66 -15.24 6.78
CA PHE A 233 -11.79 -14.45 5.56
C PHE A 233 -13.18 -14.74 5.04
N ARG A 234 -14.06 -13.74 5.08
CA ARG A 234 -15.30 -13.79 4.29
C ARG A 234 -14.88 -13.39 2.88
N ASP A 235 -14.91 -14.36 1.97
CA ASP A 235 -14.98 -14.03 0.55
C ASP A 235 -16.31 -13.26 0.36
N GLU A 236 -16.25 -12.08 -0.25
CA GLU A 236 -17.41 -11.23 -0.52
C GLU A 236 -18.32 -11.92 -1.54
N ASP A 237 -19.30 -12.69 -1.07
CA ASP A 237 -20.44 -13.13 -1.87
C ASP A 237 -21.79 -12.96 -1.15
N GLU A 238 -21.83 -12.39 0.06
CA GLU A 238 -23.10 -12.10 0.72
C GLU A 238 -23.12 -10.69 1.31
N ASP A 239 -23.86 -9.84 0.60
CA ASP A 239 -24.36 -8.53 1.01
C ASP A 239 -25.04 -8.61 2.39
N GLU A 240 -24.33 -8.28 3.47
CA GLU A 240 -24.92 -7.61 4.63
C GLU A 240 -23.87 -6.67 5.27
N ASP A 241 -24.14 -5.37 5.14
CA ASP A 241 -23.43 -4.26 5.78
C ASP A 241 -23.36 -4.44 7.30
N GLU A 242 -22.18 -4.71 7.85
CA GLU A 242 -21.85 -4.38 9.24
C GLU A 242 -20.35 -4.02 9.32
N ASP A 243 -20.06 -2.72 9.32
CA ASP A 243 -18.78 -2.19 9.80
C ASP A 243 -18.49 -2.75 11.19
N VAL A 244 -17.21 -3.04 11.49
CA VAL A 244 -16.79 -3.29 12.88
C VAL A 244 -16.89 -1.97 13.67
N LEU A 245 -18.09 -1.69 14.17
CA LEU A 245 -18.36 -0.67 15.17
C LEU A 245 -17.86 -1.18 16.52
N ILE A 246 -16.67 -0.73 16.93
CA ILE A 246 -16.27 -0.82 18.33
C ILE A 246 -17.16 0.16 19.11
N ARG A 247 -18.26 -0.34 19.66
CA ARG A 247 -19.05 0.38 20.65
C ARG A 247 -18.28 0.40 21.97
N GLU A 248 -17.90 1.59 22.42
CA GLU A 248 -17.52 1.81 23.82
C GLU A 248 -18.79 1.71 24.69
N GLU A 249 -18.87 0.69 25.55
CA GLU A 249 -19.73 0.79 26.73
C GLU A 249 -18.94 1.49 27.84
N GLY A 250 -19.21 2.78 27.97
CA GLY A 250 -18.78 3.57 29.12
C GLY A 250 -19.53 3.12 30.38
N LYS A 251 -18.79 2.99 31.48
CA LYS A 251 -19.34 2.94 32.82
C LYS A 251 -19.09 4.27 33.52
#